data_AF-A0AAX6BP27-F1
#
_entry.id   AF-A0AAX6BP27-F1
#
_cell.length_a   1.000
_cell.length_b   1.000
_cell.length_c   1.000
_cell.angle_alpha   90.00
_cell.angle_beta   90.00
_cell.angle_gamma   90.00
#
_symmetry.space_group_name_H-M   'P 1'
#
loop_
_entity.id
_entity.type
_entity.pdbx_description
1 polymer ?
#
loop_
_entity_poly.entity_id
_entity_poly.type
_entity_poly.pdbx_seq_one_letter_code
_entity_poly.pdbx_strand_id
1 'polypeptide(L)' 'MNNIYNVKLTDRDVYHILYLNKVQGLQPYQIEKSFPVSRATIKAIVNGKSRKDCHAAFMDFKSRYPRKVKQLFKYD' A
#
# COMPACT_ATOMS: atom_id res chain seq x y z
N MET A 1 17.25 -18.91 -14.93
CA MET A 1 16.15 -18.01 -14.57
C MET A 1 16.44 -17.42 -13.20
N ASN A 2 16.96 -16.20 -13.14
CA ASN A 2 17.40 -15.60 -11.88
C ASN A 2 16.19 -15.14 -11.06
N ASN A 3 16.14 -15.65 -9.83
CA ASN A 3 15.09 -15.47 -8.83
C ASN A 3 15.18 -14.06 -8.20
N ILE A 4 14.84 -13.01 -8.97
CA ILE A 4 15.13 -11.60 -8.59
C ILE A 4 14.03 -10.95 -7.73
N TYR A 5 12.86 -11.58 -7.54
CA TYR A 5 11.70 -10.92 -6.91
C TYR A 5 11.36 -11.37 -5.50
N ASN A 6 12.34 -11.78 -4.69
CA ASN A 6 12.08 -12.07 -3.27
C ASN A 6 12.19 -10.83 -2.38
N VAL A 7 11.83 -9.64 -2.90
CA VAL A 7 11.76 -8.42 -2.09
C VAL A 7 10.50 -8.50 -1.24
N LYS A 8 10.68 -8.75 0.06
CA LYS A 8 9.59 -8.77 1.03
C LYS A 8 9.18 -7.34 1.35
N LEU A 9 7.97 -6.94 0.93
CA LEU A 9 7.37 -5.70 1.39
C LEU A 9 7.22 -5.72 2.91
N THR A 10 7.72 -4.69 3.58
CA THR A 10 7.49 -4.48 5.01
C THR A 10 6.04 -4.04 5.24
N ASP A 11 5.59 -4.09 6.50
CA ASP A 11 4.30 -3.56 6.90
C ASP A 11 4.19 -2.06 6.56
N ARG A 12 5.29 -1.32 6.73
CA ARG A 12 5.36 0.10 6.36
C ARG A 12 5.14 0.31 4.87
N ASP A 13 5.77 -0.50 4.01
CA ASP A 13 5.58 -0.42 2.56
C ASP A 13 4.14 -0.70 2.15
N VAL A 14 3.52 -1.71 2.80
CA VAL A 14 2.11 -2.04 2.58
C VAL A 14 1.20 -0.89 2.98
N TYR A 15 1.42 -0.26 4.14
CA TYR A 15 0.67 0.91 4.55
C TYR A 15 0.89 2.11 3.62
N HIS A 16 2.10 2.29 3.10
CA HIS A 16 2.40 3.35 2.15
C HIS A 16 1.65 3.11 0.83
N ILE A 17 1.68 1.89 0.27
CA ILE A 17 0.89 1.50 -0.91
C ILE A 17 -0.60 1.77 -0.70
N LEU A 18 -1.14 1.40 0.46
CA LEU A 18 -2.54 1.63 0.80
C LEU A 18 -2.86 3.13 0.91
N TYR A 19 -1.97 3.93 1.49
CA TYR A 19 -2.11 5.38 1.58
C TYR A 19 -2.15 6.03 0.18
N LEU A 20 -1.19 5.69 -0.69
CA LEU A 20 -1.14 6.20 -2.06
C LEU A 20 -2.43 5.90 -2.84
N ASN A 21 -2.98 4.69 -2.70
CA ASN A 21 -4.20 4.31 -3.40
C ASN A 21 -5.48 4.87 -2.75
N LYS A 22 -5.66 4.67 -1.44
CA LYS A 22 -6.93 4.93 -0.74
C LYS A 22 -7.10 6.36 -0.26
N VAL A 23 -6.02 7.14 -0.19
CA VAL A 23 -6.00 8.51 0.31
C VAL A 23 -5.58 9.49 -0.77
N GLN A 24 -4.46 9.22 -1.47
CA GLN A 24 -4.00 10.09 -2.56
C GLN A 24 -4.65 9.79 -3.92
N GLY A 25 -5.36 8.66 -4.06
CA GLY A 25 -6.08 8.32 -5.28
C GLY A 25 -5.20 7.81 -6.42
N LEU A 26 -3.93 7.47 -6.16
CA LEU A 26 -3.03 6.94 -7.17
C LEU A 26 -3.47 5.56 -7.65
N GLN A 27 -3.35 5.35 -8.96
CA GLN A 27 -3.64 4.06 -9.58
C GLN A 27 -2.48 3.07 -9.39
N PRO A 28 -2.74 1.75 -9.41
CA PRO A 28 -1.70 0.74 -9.24
C PRO A 28 -0.49 0.86 -10.19
N TYR A 29 -0.69 1.35 -11.43
CA TYR A 29 0.40 1.55 -12.39
C TYR A 29 1.31 2.75 -12.05
N GLN A 30 0.81 3.70 -11.26
CA GLN A 30 1.61 4.82 -10.78
C GLN A 30 2.43 4.37 -9.57
N ILE A 31 1.81 3.57 -8.69
CA ILE A 31 2.43 3.04 -7.47
C ILE A 31 3.55 2.05 -7.81
N GLU A 32 3.41 1.22 -8.85
CA GLU A 32 4.45 0.23 -9.22
C GLU A 32 5.81 0.85 -9.57
N LYS A 33 5.83 2.15 -9.93
CA LYS A 33 7.08 2.87 -10.20
C LYS A 33 7.89 3.16 -8.94
N SER A 34 7.24 3.14 -7.78
CA SER A 34 7.83 3.50 -6.48
C SER A 34 8.16 2.29 -5.61
N PHE A 35 7.70 1.10 -5.97
CA PHE A 35 7.90 -0.12 -5.17
C PHE A 35 8.45 -1.25 -6.05
N PRO A 36 9.38 -2.07 -5.54
CA PRO A 36 9.99 -3.18 -6.29
C PRO A 36 9.06 -4.41 -6.37
N VAL A 37 7.78 -4.21 -6.70
CA VAL A 37 6.77 -5.27 -6.82
C VAL A 37 5.90 -5.06 -8.05
N SER A 38 5.32 -6.15 -8.55
CA SER A 38 4.45 -6.10 -9.72
C SER A 38 3.16 -5.31 -9.47
N ARG A 39 2.57 -4.79 -10.55
CA ARG A 39 1.21 -4.23 -10.56
C ARG A 39 0.17 -5.15 -9.94
N ALA A 40 0.28 -6.45 -10.21
CA ALA A 40 -0.64 -7.47 -9.72
C ALA A 40 -0.56 -7.58 -8.20
N THR A 41 0.66 -7.53 -7.63
CA THR A 41 0.90 -7.50 -6.19
C THR A 41 0.28 -6.27 -5.56
N ILE A 42 0.50 -5.07 -6.14
CA ILE A 42 -0.12 -3.83 -5.65
C ILE A 42 -1.65 -3.93 -5.71
N LYS A 43 -2.23 -4.41 -6.81
CA LYS A 43 -3.67 -4.66 -6.93
C LYS A 43 -4.18 -5.61 -5.86
N ALA A 44 -3.44 -6.67 -5.55
CA ALA A 44 -3.82 -7.61 -4.50
C ALA A 44 -3.80 -6.96 -3.11
N ILE A 45 -2.82 -6.10 -2.82
CA ILE A 45 -2.72 -5.36 -1.55
C ILE A 45 -3.87 -4.35 -1.42
N VAL A 46 -4.08 -3.48 -2.42
CA VAL A 46 -5.09 -2.41 -2.34
C VAL A 46 -6.52 -2.93 -2.35
N ASN A 47 -6.76 -4.15 -2.82
CA ASN A 47 -8.06 -4.82 -2.76
C ASN A 47 -8.21 -5.74 -1.54
N GLY A 48 -7.21 -5.80 -0.64
CA GLY A 48 -7.24 -6.66 0.54
C GLY A 48 -7.20 -8.16 0.23
N LYS A 49 -6.77 -8.56 -0.98
CA LYS A 49 -6.54 -9.97 -1.34
C LYS A 49 -5.23 -10.50 -0.75
N SER A 50 -4.24 -9.62 -0.59
CA SER A 50 -2.96 -9.88 0.09
C SER A 50 -2.80 -8.92 1.26
N ARG A 51 -2.04 -9.33 2.29
CA ARG A 51 -1.79 -8.52 3.50
C ARG A 51 -3.09 -8.03 4.16
N LYS A 52 -4.02 -8.97 4.37
CA LYS A 52 -5.39 -8.73 4.85
C LYS A 52 -5.43 -7.94 6.16
N ASP A 53 -4.58 -8.31 7.12
CA ASP A 53 -4.54 -7.67 8.43
C ASP A 53 -4.11 -6.20 8.32
N CYS A 54 -3.07 -5.92 7.52
CA CYS A 54 -2.64 -4.55 7.23
C CYS A 54 -3.74 -3.76 6.51
N HIS A 55 -4.41 -4.37 5.53
CA HIS A 55 -5.51 -3.72 4.81
C HIS A 55 -6.67 -3.37 5.77
N ALA A 56 -7.10 -4.32 6.60
CA ALA A 56 -8.18 -4.11 7.56
C ALA A 56 -7.81 -3.04 8.59
N ALA A 57 -6.62 -3.12 9.20
CA ALA A 57 -6.13 -2.14 10.15
C ALA A 57 -6.04 -0.74 9.54
N PHE A 58 -5.56 -0.63 8.30
CA PHE A 58 -5.48 0.65 7.59
C PHE A 58 -6.86 1.25 7.31
N MET A 59 -7.83 0.43 6.86
CA MET A 59 -9.19 0.90 6.58
C MET A 59 -9.92 1.32 7.86
N ASP A 60 -9.74 0.60 8.96
CA ASP A 60 -10.26 0.97 10.28
C ASP A 60 -9.63 2.29 10.76
N PHE A 61 -8.30 2.43 10.69
CA PHE A 61 -7.59 3.67 11.05
C PHE A 61 -8.05 4.86 10.18
N LYS A 62 -8.19 4.66 8.86
CA LYS A 62 -8.70 5.68 7.93
C LYS A 62 -10.11 6.11 8.31
N SER A 63 -10.97 5.17 8.69
CA SER A 63 -12.35 5.44 9.10
C SER A 63 -12.41 6.21 10.42
N ARG A 64 -11.60 5.82 11.42
CA ARG A 64 -11.56 6.47 12.74
C ARG A 64 -10.89 7.84 12.72
N TYR A 65 -9.86 8.01 11.89
CA TYR A 65 -9.02 9.22 11.90
C TYR A 65 -8.81 9.81 10.49
N PRO A 66 -9.87 10.27 9.80
CA PRO A 66 -9.79 10.73 8.40
C PRO A 66 -8.91 11.96 8.19
N ARG A 67 -8.63 12.75 9.24
CA ARG A 67 -7.68 13.88 9.17
C ARG A 67 -6.23 13.42 9.35
N LYS A 68 -5.96 12.51 10.29
CA LYS A 68 -4.61 11.99 10.56
C LYS A 68 -4.10 11.12 9.42
N VAL A 69 -4.97 10.30 8.83
CA VAL A 69 -4.57 9.42 7.72
C VAL A 69 -4.06 10.18 6.51
N LYS A 70 -4.54 11.42 6.27
CA LYS A 70 -4.03 12.31 5.20
C LYS A 70 -2.63 12.85 5.45
N GLN A 71 -2.13 12.74 6.67
CA GLN A 71 -0.82 13.25 7.08
C GLN A 71 0.18 12.12 7.33
N LEU A 72 -0.26 10.86 7.27
CA LEU A 72 0.50 9.69 7.70
C LEU A 72 1.85 9.53 6.98
N PHE A 73 1.92 9.94 5.71
CA PHE A 73 3.11 9.89 4.85
C PHE A 73 3.38 11.24 4.17
N LYS A 74 2.99 12.36 4.79
CA LYS A 74 3.15 13.71 4.17
C LYS A 74 4.61 14.21 4.18
N TYR A 75 5.49 13.56 4.94
CA TYR A 75 6.87 13.95 5.17
C TYR A 75 7.89 12.83 4.84
N ASP A 76 7.44 11.79 4.14
CA ASP A 76 8.31 10.72 3.63
C ASP A 76 8.86 11.06 2.23
#